data_AF-A0A942LMR9-F1
#
_entry.id   AF-A0A942LMR9-F1
#
_cell.length_a   1.000
_cell.length_b   1.000
_cell.length_c   1.000
_cell.angle_alpha   90.00
_cell.angle_beta   90.00
_cell.angle_gamma   90.00
#
_symmetry.space_group_name_H-M   'P 1'
#
loop_
_entity.id
_entity.type
_entity.pdbx_description
1 polymer ?
#
loop_
_entity_poly.entity_id
_entity_poly.type
_entity_poly.pdbx_seq_one_letter_code
_entity_poly.pdbx_strand_id
1 'polypeptide(L)'
;PRLFGVRPDGKPVDVAGMSEGSRDQLYLALRLAALELQIDQGRALPLIADDLFINFDDRRTAAGLQVLGELSRRMQVVFLTHHEHLVPLAREVLGAELNVVTL
;
A
#
# COMPACT_ATOMS: atom_id res chain seq x y z
N PRO A 1 -0.93 19.63 -12.23
CA PRO A 1 -0.12 18.48 -12.73
C PRO A 1 -1.02 17.38 -13.30
N ARG A 2 -0.62 16.72 -14.39
CA ARG A 2 -1.32 15.53 -14.94
C ARG A 2 -0.47 14.30 -14.65
N LEU A 3 -1.08 13.23 -14.15
CA LEU A 3 -0.44 11.93 -13.91
C LEU A 3 -0.72 10.99 -15.07
N PHE A 4 0.29 10.23 -15.48
CA PHE A 4 0.21 9.18 -16.49
C PHE A 4 1.10 8.02 -16.08
N GLY A 5 0.73 6.81 -16.50
CA GLY A 5 1.58 5.62 -16.37
C GLY A 5 2.52 5.50 -17.56
N VAL A 6 3.53 4.65 -17.41
CA VAL A 6 4.44 4.27 -18.50
C VAL A 6 4.35 2.76 -18.67
N ARG A 7 4.01 2.31 -19.89
CA ARG A 7 3.96 0.88 -20.25
C ARG A 7 5.38 0.30 -20.34
N PRO A 8 5.55 -1.04 -20.33
CA PRO A 8 6.86 -1.66 -20.52
C PRO A 8 7.55 -1.27 -21.84
N ASP A 9 6.78 -0.94 -22.89
CA ASP A 9 7.30 -0.44 -24.17
C ASP A 9 7.60 1.08 -24.17
N GLY A 10 7.54 1.73 -23.00
CA GLY A 10 7.84 3.14 -22.82
C GLY A 10 6.69 4.09 -23.18
N LYS A 11 5.56 3.58 -23.71
CA LYS A 11 4.45 4.45 -24.11
C LYS A 11 3.69 4.98 -22.90
N PRO A 12 3.29 6.27 -22.90
CA PRO A 12 2.45 6.81 -21.85
C PRO A 12 1.05 6.21 -21.93
N VAL A 13 0.40 6.07 -20.78
CA VAL A 13 -1.00 5.68 -20.66
C VAL A 13 -1.69 6.60 -19.67
N ASP A 14 -2.76 7.26 -20.10
CA ASP A 14 -3.60 8.05 -19.19
C ASP A 14 -4.21 7.13 -18.12
N VAL A 15 -4.59 7.70 -16.98
CA VAL A 15 -5.21 6.95 -15.87
C VAL A 15 -6.45 6.16 -16.33
N ALA A 16 -7.22 6.70 -17.26
CA ALA A 16 -8.39 6.03 -17.85
C ALA A 16 -8.04 4.77 -18.66
N GLY A 17 -6.80 4.66 -19.15
CA GLY A 17 -6.30 3.49 -19.89
C GLY A 17 -5.57 2.47 -19.01
N MET A 18 -5.52 2.67 -17.70
CA MET A 18 -4.94 1.73 -16.74
C MET A 18 -5.92 0.60 -16.42
N SER A 19 -5.39 -0.57 -16.08
CA SER A 19 -6.19 -1.61 -15.42
C SER A 19 -6.70 -1.12 -14.07
N GLU A 20 -7.79 -1.71 -13.57
CA GLU A 20 -8.36 -1.39 -12.26
C GLU A 20 -7.31 -1.50 -11.14
N GLY A 21 -6.62 -2.64 -11.03
CA GLY A 21 -5.57 -2.82 -10.02
C GLY A 21 -4.40 -1.84 -10.15
N SER A 22 -4.05 -1.39 -11.36
CA SER A 22 -3.02 -0.34 -11.52
C SER A 22 -3.51 1.04 -11.07
N ARG A 23 -4.78 1.35 -11.30
CA ARG A 23 -5.40 2.59 -10.84
C ARG A 23 -5.52 2.60 -9.31
N ASP A 24 -5.87 1.48 -8.71
CA ASP A 24 -5.94 1.33 -7.25
C ASP A 24 -4.56 1.51 -6.60
N GLN A 25 -3.51 0.92 -7.18
CA GLN A 25 -2.13 1.15 -6.75
C GLN A 25 -1.70 2.61 -6.84
N LEU A 26 -2.05 3.29 -7.94
CA LEU A 26 -1.76 4.72 -8.09
C LEU A 26 -2.48 5.53 -7.00
N TYR A 27 -3.75 5.24 -6.76
CA TYR A 27 -4.53 5.93 -5.75
C TYR A 27 -3.97 5.71 -4.33
N LEU A 28 -3.56 4.48 -4.02
CA LEU A 28 -2.89 4.16 -2.77
C LEU A 28 -1.58 4.93 -2.63
N ALA A 29 -0.72 4.92 -3.65
CA ALA A 29 0.57 5.63 -3.61
C ALA A 29 0.40 7.13 -3.33
N LEU A 30 -0.62 7.77 -3.92
CA LEU A 30 -0.92 9.17 -3.65
C LEU A 30 -1.40 9.41 -2.21
N ARG A 31 -2.21 8.50 -1.65
CA ARG A 31 -2.65 8.58 -0.25
C ARG A 31 -1.46 8.44 0.70
N LEU A 32 -0.57 7.48 0.47
CA LEU A 32 0.62 7.27 1.28
C LEU A 32 1.57 8.49 1.21
N ALA A 33 1.78 9.05 0.01
CA ALA A 33 2.56 10.28 -0.13
C ALA A 33 1.96 11.47 0.63
N ALA A 34 0.62 11.59 0.66
CA ALA A 34 -0.04 12.61 1.46
C ALA A 34 0.15 12.40 2.97
N LEU A 35 0.15 11.16 3.45
CA LEU A 35 0.44 10.83 4.85
C LEU A 35 1.89 11.19 5.21
N GLU A 36 2.86 10.87 4.35
CA GLU A 36 4.26 11.23 4.58
C GLU A 36 4.45 12.74 4.74
N LEU A 37 3.79 13.54 3.89
CA LEU A 37 3.80 15.00 4.01
C LEU A 37 3.18 15.50 5.32
N GLN A 38 2.13 14.83 5.83
CA GLN A 38 1.54 15.18 7.12
C GLN A 38 2.46 14.84 8.29
N ILE A 39 3.14 13.69 8.22
CA ILE A 39 4.14 13.29 9.22
C ILE A 39 5.27 14.32 9.27
N ASP A 40 5.77 14.76 8.11
CA ASP A 40 6.82 15.80 8.01
C ASP A 40 6.39 17.14 8.62
N GLN A 41 5.09 17.42 8.65
CA GLN A 41 4.49 18.60 9.29
C GLN A 41 4.22 18.40 10.80
N GLY A 42 4.68 17.29 11.38
CA GLY A 42 4.52 16.96 12.80
C GLY A 42 3.16 16.35 13.16
N ARG A 43 2.39 15.87 12.18
CA ARG A 43 1.07 15.24 12.39
C ARG A 43 1.13 13.75 12.06
N ALA A 44 1.62 12.96 13.01
CA ALA A 44 1.66 11.50 12.89
C ALA A 44 0.44 10.86 13.59
N LEU A 45 -0.72 10.93 12.96
CA LEU A 45 -1.92 10.20 13.43
C LEU A 45 -1.82 8.72 13.00
N PRO A 46 -2.38 7.75 13.74
CA PRO A 46 -2.40 6.36 13.29
C PRO A 46 -3.10 6.16 11.93
N LEU A 47 -2.53 5.31 11.08
CA LEU A 47 -3.15 4.84 9.85
C LEU A 47 -3.95 3.56 10.14
N ILE A 48 -5.25 3.58 9.86
CA ILE A 48 -6.09 2.39 9.84
C ILE A 48 -6.42 2.09 8.37
N ALA A 49 -5.95 0.94 7.87
CA ALA A 49 -6.14 0.49 6.50
C ALA A 49 -7.02 -0.76 6.49
N ASP A 50 -8.17 -0.70 5.83
CA ASP A 50 -9.15 -1.80 5.75
C ASP A 50 -9.17 -2.36 4.33
N ASP A 51 -8.85 -3.66 4.18
CA ASP A 51 -8.84 -4.42 2.93
C ASP A 51 -8.13 -3.75 1.74
N LEU A 52 -7.03 -3.07 2.05
CA LEU A 52 -6.22 -2.28 1.12
C LEU A 52 -5.79 -3.02 -0.15
N PHE A 53 -5.67 -4.35 -0.08
CA PHE A 53 -5.12 -5.20 -1.14
C PHE A 53 -6.15 -6.12 -1.81
N ILE A 54 -7.45 -5.85 -1.65
CA ILE A 54 -8.53 -6.70 -2.19
C ILE A 54 -8.41 -7.03 -3.69
N ASN A 55 -7.89 -6.09 -4.49
CA ASN A 55 -7.73 -6.24 -5.95
C ASN A 55 -6.29 -6.57 -6.38
N PHE A 56 -5.40 -6.89 -5.44
CA PHE A 56 -3.97 -7.04 -5.71
C PHE A 56 -3.59 -8.52 -5.80
N ASP A 57 -2.74 -8.85 -6.76
CA ASP A 57 -2.02 -10.13 -6.78
C ASP A 57 -0.93 -10.17 -5.70
N ASP A 58 -0.42 -11.36 -5.36
CA ASP A 58 0.58 -11.56 -4.29
C ASP A 58 1.81 -10.66 -4.45
N ARG A 59 2.29 -10.46 -5.69
CA ARG A 59 3.46 -9.61 -5.95
C ARG A 59 3.15 -8.15 -5.62
N ARG A 60 1.98 -7.65 -6.03
CA ARG A 60 1.53 -6.28 -5.72
C ARG A 60 1.26 -6.11 -4.22
N THR A 61 0.68 -7.11 -3.58
CA THR A 61 0.42 -7.10 -2.14
C THR A 61 1.71 -7.10 -1.34
N ALA A 62 2.70 -7.90 -1.71
CA ALA A 62 4.03 -7.89 -1.09
C ALA A 62 4.68 -6.50 -1.16
N ALA A 63 4.64 -5.85 -2.32
CA ALA A 63 5.15 -4.50 -2.48
C ALA A 63 4.39 -3.49 -1.61
N GLY A 64 3.06 -3.59 -1.52
CA GLY A 64 2.25 -2.76 -0.65
C GLY A 64 2.60 -2.96 0.84
N LEU A 65 2.76 -4.21 1.27
CA LEU A 65 3.16 -4.56 2.63
C LEU A 65 4.53 -4.00 2.98
N GLN A 66 5.51 -4.06 2.07
CA GLN A 66 6.83 -3.42 2.26
C GLN A 66 6.69 -1.92 2.55
N VAL A 67 5.88 -1.21 1.76
CA VAL A 67 5.66 0.23 1.95
C VAL A 67 4.96 0.52 3.28
N LEU A 68 3.95 -0.27 3.66
CA LEU A 68 3.30 -0.13 4.96
C LEU A 68 4.27 -0.40 6.12
N GLY A 69 5.17 -1.38 5.98
CA GLY A 69 6.23 -1.68 6.93
C GLY A 69 7.17 -0.50 7.14
N GLU A 70 7.64 0.12 6.05
CA GLU A 70 8.48 1.32 6.14
C GLU A 70 7.73 2.50 6.76
N LEU A 71 6.47 2.72 6.38
CA LEU A 71 5.62 3.75 6.96
C LEU A 71 5.40 3.53 8.47
N SER A 72 5.31 2.28 8.90
CA SER A 72 5.12 1.90 10.31
C SER A 72 6.27 2.36 11.23
N ARG A 73 7.45 2.63 10.66
CA ARG A 73 8.59 3.21 11.41
C ARG A 73 8.38 4.67 11.78
N ARG A 74 7.47 5.36 11.10
CA ARG A 74 7.22 6.80 11.26
C ARG A 74 5.87 7.11 11.91
N MET A 75 4.90 6.20 11.80
CA MET A 75 3.56 6.32 12.36
C MET A 75 3.01 4.93 12.72
N GLN A 76 2.02 4.83 13.60
CA GLN A 76 1.36 3.55 13.83
C GLN A 76 0.52 3.16 12.60
N VAL A 77 0.67 1.91 12.15
CA VAL A 77 -0.13 1.33 11.06
C VAL A 77 -0.91 0.14 11.60
N VAL A 78 -2.23 0.16 11.42
CA VAL A 78 -3.14 -0.95 11.72
C VAL A 78 -3.78 -1.38 10.41
N PHE A 79 -3.47 -2.60 9.98
CA PHE A 79 -4.04 -3.20 8.77
C PHE A 79 -5.09 -4.24 9.16
N LEU A 80 -6.31 -4.04 8.66
CA LEU A 80 -7.44 -4.93 8.84
C LEU A 80 -7.68 -5.65 7.52
N THR A 81 -7.86 -6.96 7.58
CA THR A 81 -8.25 -7.73 6.41
C THR A 81 -9.01 -8.99 6.78
N HIS A 82 -9.92 -9.40 5.91
CA HIS A 82 -10.59 -10.70 5.98
C HIS A 82 -9.85 -11.80 5.20
N HIS A 83 -8.74 -11.47 4.54
CA HIS A 83 -7.98 -12.40 3.72
C HIS A 83 -6.89 -13.11 4.54
N GLU A 84 -7.21 -14.27 5.12
CA GLU A 84 -6.25 -15.06 5.94
C GLU A 84 -4.96 -15.42 5.19
N HIS A 85 -5.04 -15.61 3.87
CA HIS A 85 -3.89 -15.95 3.02
C HIS A 85 -2.84 -14.84 2.94
N LEU A 86 -3.15 -13.61 3.37
CA LEU A 86 -2.17 -12.52 3.43
C LEU A 86 -1.22 -12.67 4.63
N VAL A 87 -1.56 -13.44 5.66
CA VAL A 87 -0.73 -13.57 6.86
C VAL A 87 0.64 -14.22 6.54
N PRO A 88 0.74 -15.35 5.81
CA PRO A 88 2.02 -15.91 5.41
C PRO A 88 2.88 -14.92 4.61
N LEU A 89 2.26 -14.25 3.63
CA LEU A 89 2.94 -13.25 2.79
C LEU A 89 3.45 -12.06 3.61
N ALA A 90 2.63 -11.55 4.54
CA ALA A 90 3.02 -10.48 5.44
C ALA A 90 4.15 -10.90 6.37
N ARG A 91 4.16 -12.15 6.86
CA ARG A 91 5.27 -12.69 7.65
C ARG A 91 6.56 -12.82 6.85
N GLU A 92 6.48 -13.24 5.59
CA GLU A 92 7.63 -13.29 4.68
C GLU A 92 8.21 -11.89 4.45
N VAL A 93 7.34 -10.91 4.23
CA VAL A 93 7.74 -9.54 3.88
C VAL A 93 8.24 -8.73 5.08
N LEU A 94 7.56 -8.82 6.23
CA LEU A 94 7.77 -7.95 7.40
C LEU A 94 8.53 -8.66 8.54
N GLY A 95 8.60 -9.99 8.52
CA GLY A 95 9.36 -10.76 9.50
C GLY A 95 8.87 -10.56 10.94
N ALA A 96 9.83 -10.36 11.85
CA ALA A 96 9.59 -10.28 13.30
C ALA A 96 8.93 -8.97 13.77
N GLU A 97 8.89 -7.93 12.93
CA GLU A 97 8.27 -6.64 13.27
C GLU A 97 6.73 -6.69 13.15
N LEU A 98 6.18 -7.74 12.53
CA LEU A 98 4.75 -7.91 12.33
C LEU A 98 4.05 -8.47 13.58
N ASN A 99 3.07 -7.73 14.08
CA ASN A 99 2.11 -8.24 15.05
C ASN A 99 0.85 -8.73 14.31
N VAL A 100 0.45 -9.98 14.57
CA VAL A 100 -0.77 -10.57 13.98
C VAL A 100 -1.75 -10.88 15.11
N VAL A 101 -2.97 -10.35 15.01
CA VAL A 101 -4.07 -10.63 15.94
C VAL A 101 -5.20 -11.26 15.13
N THR A 102 -5.62 -12.45 15.52
CA THR A 102 -6.81 -13.12 14.99
C THR A 102 -7.95 -12.87 15.96
N LEU A 103 -9.10 -12.41 15.44
CA LEU A 103 -10.31 -12.11 16.21
C LEU A 103 -11.28 -13.29 16.21
#